data_AF-A0A2V8DBV7-F1
#
_entry.id   AF-A0A2V8DBV7-F1
#
_cell.length_a   1.000
_cell.length_b   1.000
_cell.length_c   1.000
_cell.angle_alpha   90.00
_cell.angle_beta   90.00
_cell.angle_gamma   90.00
#
_symmetry.space_group_name_H-M   'P 1'
#
loop_
_entity.id
_entity.type
_entity.pdbx_description
1 polymer ?
#
loop_
_entity_poly.entity_id
_entity_poly.type
_entity_poly.pdbx_seq_one_letter_code
_entity_poly.pdbx_strand_id
1 'polypeptide(L)' 'MARYTLVYGVRLIPEGSLESVDEATLKLAGGSTTGLTLHTFDGTIPQLRRSLDRSLDAFFDLLPSAPDEDVEEHGD' A
#
# COMPACT_ATOMS: atom_id res chain seq x y z
N MET A 1 15.76 -13.18 -8.24
CA MET A 1 15.05 -11.94 -7.88
C MET A 1 14.05 -11.53 -8.95
N ALA A 2 12.77 -11.77 -8.68
CA ALA A 2 11.71 -11.15 -9.44
C ALA A 2 11.71 -9.63 -9.19
N ARG A 3 11.44 -8.83 -10.22
CA ARG A 3 11.37 -7.36 -10.08
C ARG A 3 9.90 -6.94 -9.96
N TYR A 4 9.57 -6.26 -8.88
CA TYR A 4 8.23 -5.78 -8.60
C TYR A 4 8.15 -4.25 -8.74
N THR A 5 6.98 -3.74 -9.15
CA THR A 5 6.64 -2.32 -9.10
C THR A 5 5.57 -2.14 -8.04
N LEU A 6 5.90 -1.45 -6.94
CA LEU A 6 4.92 -1.04 -5.94
C LEU A 6 4.33 0.31 -6.33
N VAL A 7 3.01 0.37 -6.48
CA VAL A 7 2.27 1.62 -6.69
C VAL A 7 1.66 2.03 -5.34
N TYR A 8 2.04 3.19 -4.83
CA TYR A 8 1.66 3.67 -3.50
C TYR A 8 1.41 5.18 -3.50
N GLY A 9 0.35 5.63 -2.81
CA GLY A 9 -0.01 7.05 -2.73
C GLY A 9 -0.50 7.45 -1.34
N VAL A 10 -0.16 8.66 -0.92
CA VAL A 10 -0.58 9.26 0.37
C VAL A 10 -1.05 10.67 0.13
N ARG A 11 -2.20 11.02 0.71
CA ARG A 11 -2.74 12.38 0.71
C ARG A 11 -3.37 12.69 2.06
N LEU A 12 -2.91 13.77 2.69
CA LEU A 12 -3.62 14.36 3.83
C LEU A 12 -4.72 15.28 3.31
N ILE A 13 -5.91 15.12 3.89
CA ILE A 13 -7.10 15.90 3.60
C ILE A 13 -7.62 16.42 4.94
N PRO A 14 -8.09 17.68 5.04
CA PRO A 14 -8.70 18.18 6.26
C PRO A 14 -9.83 17.27 6.76
N GLU A 15 -9.91 17.12 8.08
CA GLU A 15 -10.95 16.32 8.72
C GLU A 15 -12.35 16.82 8.31
N GLY A 16 -13.21 15.89 7.88
CA GLY A 16 -14.58 16.19 7.45
C GLY A 16 -14.72 16.80 6.05
N SER A 17 -13.63 17.03 5.31
CA SER A 17 -13.70 17.56 3.94
C SER A 17 -13.61 16.48 2.85
N LEU A 18 -13.39 15.22 3.21
CA LEU A 18 -13.37 14.10 2.27
C LEU A 18 -14.78 13.52 2.13
N GLU A 19 -15.36 13.60 0.94
CA GLU A 19 -16.71 13.09 0.67
C GLU A 19 -16.71 11.64 0.18
N SER A 20 -15.78 11.29 -0.72
CA SER A 20 -15.64 9.94 -1.25
C SER A 20 -14.22 9.67 -1.76
N VAL A 21 -13.87 8.38 -1.89
CA VAL A 21 -12.66 7.91 -2.55
C VAL A 21 -13.07 6.86 -3.58
N ASP A 22 -12.72 7.10 -4.84
CA ASP A 22 -12.97 6.16 -5.94
C ASP A 22 -11.78 5.22 -6.15
N GLU A 23 -12.05 4.04 -6.69
CA GLU A 23 -11.02 3.07 -7.03
C GLU A 23 -10.06 3.63 -8.10
N ALA A 24 -8.75 3.44 -7.88
CA ALA A 24 -7.74 3.82 -8.86
C ALA A 24 -7.50 2.65 -9.85
N THR A 25 -7.58 2.92 -11.15
CA THR A 25 -7.32 1.91 -12.19
C THR A 25 -5.88 1.95 -12.68
N LEU A 26 -5.18 0.82 -12.63
CA LEU A 26 -3.85 0.62 -13.21
C LEU A 26 -3.96 0.03 -14.61
N LYS A 27 -3.14 0.52 -15.53
CA LYS A 27 -2.98 -0.04 -16.88
C LYS A 27 -1.67 -0.81 -16.94
N LEU A 28 -1.75 -2.09 -17.27
CA LEU A 28 -0.58 -2.97 -17.32
C LEU A 28 0.00 -3.04 -18.73
N ALA A 29 1.30 -3.34 -18.78
CA ALA A 29 1.95 -3.72 -20.03
C ALA A 29 1.27 -5.00 -20.56
N GLY A 30 0.68 -4.94 -21.76
CA GLY A 30 -0.17 -6.01 -22.30
C GLY A 30 -1.65 -5.62 -22.46
N GLY A 31 -2.03 -4.41 -22.02
CA GLY A 31 -3.35 -3.85 -22.28
C GLY A 31 -4.44 -4.28 -21.30
N SER A 32 -4.12 -5.11 -20.31
CA SER A 32 -5.01 -5.42 -19.19
C SER A 32 -5.07 -4.27 -18.19
N THR A 33 -6.14 -4.24 -17.40
CA THR A 33 -6.35 -3.28 -16.31
C THR A 33 -6.57 -4.01 -15.00
N THR A 34 -6.14 -3.41 -13.90
CA THR A 34 -6.41 -3.90 -12.54
C THR A 34 -6.75 -2.74 -11.62
N GLY A 35 -7.47 -3.02 -10.55
CA GLY A 35 -7.73 -2.08 -9.46
C GLY A 35 -6.52 -1.86 -8.56
N LEU A 36 -6.40 -0.67 -8.00
CA LEU A 36 -5.56 -0.34 -6.85
C LEU A 36 -6.48 -0.12 -5.65
N THR A 37 -6.31 -0.93 -4.61
CA THR A 37 -7.03 -0.78 -3.34
C THR A 37 -6.51 0.46 -2.61
N LEU A 38 -7.44 1.35 -2.22
CA LEU A 38 -7.14 2.55 -1.45
C LEU A 38 -7.67 2.38 -0.02
N HIS A 39 -6.88 2.81 0.95
CA HIS A 39 -7.25 2.80 2.37
C HIS A 39 -7.31 4.23 2.90
N THR A 40 -8.37 4.53 3.66
CA THR A 40 -8.52 5.80 4.36
C THR A 40 -8.34 5.59 5.86
N PHE A 41 -7.66 6.53 6.50
CA PHE A 41 -7.47 6.56 7.95
C PHE A 41 -7.85 7.95 8.45
N ASP A 42 -8.65 8.00 9.51
CA ASP A 42 -8.99 9.23 10.20
C ASP A 42 -8.26 9.33 11.53
N GLY A 43 -7.90 10.55 11.92
CA GLY A 43 -7.32 10.84 13.22
C GLY A 43 -6.19 11.86 13.19
N THR A 44 -5.53 11.98 14.35
CA THR A 44 -4.39 12.85 14.53
C THR A 44 -3.16 12.35 13.78
N ILE A 45 -2.21 13.24 13.45
CA ILE A 45 -0.95 12.86 12.76
C ILE A 45 -0.25 11.64 13.41
N PRO A 46 -0.11 11.54 14.75
CA PRO A 46 0.49 10.35 15.36
C PRO A 46 -0.31 9.06 15.13
N GLN A 47 -1.65 9.13 15.13
CA GLN A 47 -2.51 7.99 14.84
C GLN A 47 -2.41 7.57 13.36
N LEU A 48 -2.42 8.55 12.44
CA LEU A 48 -2.29 8.29 11.01
C LEU A 48 -0.97 7.59 10.69
N ARG A 49 0.15 8.04 11.28
CA ARG A 49 1.46 7.38 11.13
C ARG A 49 1.42 5.93 11.61
N ARG A 50 0.95 5.70 12.84
CA ARG A 50 0.88 4.35 13.41
C ARG A 50 0.01 3.40 12.57
N SER A 51 -1.14 3.88 12.11
CA SER A 51 -2.04 3.07 11.28
C SER A 51 -1.41 2.75 9.93
N LEU A 52 -0.72 3.73 9.33
CA LEU A 52 -0.03 3.53 8.07
C LEU A 52 1.12 2.53 8.19
N ASP A 53 1.99 2.69 9.19
CA ASP A 53 3.13 1.79 9.41
C ASP A 53 2.64 0.35 9.56
N ARG A 54 1.63 0.12 10.42
CA ARG A 54 1.02 -1.20 10.58
C ARG A 54 0.41 -1.76 9.29
N SER A 55 -0.22 -0.91 8.48
CA SER A 55 -0.82 -1.33 7.22
C SER A 55 0.24 -1.77 6.20
N LEU A 56 1.40 -1.12 6.19
CA LEU A 56 2.52 -1.49 5.33
C LEU A 56 3.14 -2.80 5.80
N ASP A 57 3.44 -2.93 7.09
CA ASP A 57 4.00 -4.16 7.67
C ASP A 57 3.09 -5.36 7.35
N ALA A 58 1.80 -5.25 7.66
CA ALA A 58 0.83 -6.31 7.39
C ALA A 58 0.70 -6.65 5.90
N PHE A 59 0.86 -5.68 5.00
CA PHE A 59 0.82 -5.94 3.56
C PHE A 59 1.98 -6.86 3.14
N PHE A 60 3.20 -6.57 3.62
CA PHE A 60 4.38 -7.38 3.30
C PHE A 60 4.37 -8.74 4.00
N ASP A 61 3.88 -8.83 5.23
CA ASP A 61 3.71 -10.11 5.96
C ASP A 61 2.76 -11.07 5.24
N LEU A 62 1.75 -10.54 4.53
CA LEU A 62 0.76 -11.32 3.78
C LEU A 62 1.19 -11.64 2.35
N LEU A 63 2.26 -11.02 1.85
CA LEU A 63 2.81 -11.47 0.57
C LEU A 63 3.27 -12.92 0.77
N PRO A 64 2.79 -13.88 -0.06
CA PRO A 64 3.34 -15.23 0.00
C PRO A 64 4.84 -15.07 -0.13
N SER A 65 5.58 -15.66 0.81
CA SER A 65 7.04 -15.63 0.85
C SER A 65 7.49 -15.72 -0.59
N ALA A 66 8.06 -14.62 -1.12
CA ALA A 66 8.68 -14.68 -2.43
C ALA A 66 9.59 -15.92 -2.38
N PRO A 67 9.57 -16.79 -3.41
CA PRO A 67 10.25 -18.08 -3.37
C PRO A 67 11.61 -17.88 -2.72
N ASP A 68 11.95 -18.72 -1.72
CA ASP A 68 12.92 -18.53 -0.61
C ASP A 68 14.24 -17.77 -0.89
N GLU A 69 14.56 -17.52 -2.16
CA GLU A 69 15.64 -16.71 -2.73
C GLU A 69 15.49 -15.18 -2.55
N ASP A 70 14.30 -14.66 -2.20
CA ASP A 70 14.04 -13.21 -2.16
C ASP A 70 13.87 -12.64 -0.73
N VAL A 71 13.93 -13.50 0.32
CA VAL A 71 13.95 -13.08 1.73
C VAL A 71 15.40 -13.03 2.20
N GLU A 72 16.16 -12.01 1.77
CA GLU A 72 17.41 -11.68 2.47
C GLU A 72 17.06 -11.12 3.85
N GLU A 73 17.46 -11.89 4.86
CA GLU A 73 17.56 -11.58 6.28
C GLU A 73 17.74 -10.07 6.55
N HIS A 74 16.65 -9.36 6.83
CA HIS A 74 16.72 -8.06 7.48
C HIS A 74 17.03 -8.27 8.97
N GLY A 75 18.30 -8.57 9.23
CA GLY A 75 18.94 -8.51 10.54
C GLY A 75 20.15 -7.59 10.49
N ASP A 76 20.01 -6.39 11.04
CA ASP A 76 21.06 -5.70 11.82
C ASP A 76 20.39 -4.74 12.83
#